data_AF-A0A939TWP4-F1
#
_entry.id   AF-A0A939TWP4-F1
#
_cell.length_a   1.000
_cell.length_b   1.000
_cell.length_c   1.000
_cell.angle_alpha   90.00
_cell.angle_beta   90.00
_cell.angle_gamma   90.00
#
_symmetry.space_group_name_H-M   'P 1'
#
loop_
_entity.id
_entity.type
_entity.pdbx_description
1 polymer ?
#
loop_
_entity_poly.entity_id
_entity_poly.type
_entity_poly.pdbx_seq_one_letter_code
_entity_poly.pdbx_strand_id
1 'polypeptide(L)'
;MTDEKDDRDLSGDKTEQDPSKGYVNIVINKYEHLVAALSKPKTLVKTIIVISTIVMTIFVGIALIALMLRQYYPYNSVRSNKYGATIIKDEDTEIIYWLFNSADLWANSGIEVKEGDIISVRTSGAFNTAIHHLTDDAKNNKPQYRWISPTGGKQSDETRDLLRNKYRIAPNEEPNVILMQVVKEEISKHLSPLDPNNVKEYAPYFDGRSRSGQSPEIYVIGMEKENIKIHQDGILHFAVNDIALTDAIIDSMRGHENELKLDSTKISNNNKEPELDYYEKNNLVNAWFTDNVGSFLIVIERKRQ
;
A
#
# COMPACT_ATOMS: atom_id res chain seq x y z
N MET A 1 32.76 81.60 -18.75
CA MET A 1 32.32 80.65 -17.71
C MET A 1 30.81 80.62 -17.82
N THR A 2 30.31 79.69 -18.65
CA THR A 2 29.66 78.44 -18.20
C THR A 2 28.40 78.78 -17.41
N ASP A 3 27.21 78.29 -17.68
CA ASP A 3 26.62 77.33 -18.62
C ASP A 3 25.11 77.47 -18.27
N GLU A 4 24.22 77.66 -19.24
CA GLU A 4 23.38 76.59 -19.78
C GLU A 4 22.07 76.38 -19.00
N LYS A 5 20.98 76.33 -19.80
CA LYS A 5 19.67 75.70 -19.60
C LYS A 5 18.54 76.49 -18.95
N ASP A 6 17.29 76.39 -19.39
CA ASP A 6 16.67 76.09 -20.70
C ASP A 6 15.16 76.22 -20.44
N ASP A 7 14.44 76.71 -21.44
CA ASP A 7 13.05 76.40 -21.78
C ASP A 7 11.96 76.35 -20.69
N ARG A 8 11.07 77.34 -20.74
CA ARG A 8 9.81 77.14 -21.47
C ARG A 8 9.06 78.44 -21.72
N ASP A 9 8.68 78.54 -22.99
CA ASP A 9 8.17 79.69 -23.66
C ASP A 9 6.62 79.69 -23.70
N LEU A 10 6.10 80.90 -23.91
CA LEU A 10 4.84 81.22 -24.60
C LEU A 10 3.52 81.06 -23.86
N SER A 11 3.24 82.13 -23.12
CA SER A 11 1.93 82.73 -22.96
C SER A 11 1.21 82.97 -24.29
N GLY A 12 -0.07 82.54 -24.34
CA GLY A 12 -1.16 83.33 -24.90
C GLY A 12 -1.26 83.38 -26.42
N ASP A 13 -2.09 82.51 -26.99
CA ASP A 13 -2.75 82.79 -28.26
C ASP A 13 -4.28 82.78 -28.05
N LYS A 14 -4.88 83.94 -28.36
CA LYS A 14 -6.33 84.15 -28.37
C LYS A 14 -6.79 83.87 -29.79
N THR A 15 -7.65 82.88 -29.97
CA THR A 15 -8.40 82.73 -31.22
C THR A 15 -9.90 82.85 -30.97
N GLU A 16 -10.45 83.87 -31.63
CA GLU A 16 -11.84 84.28 -31.68
C GLU A 16 -12.79 83.16 -32.15
N GLN A 17 -14.01 83.20 -31.63
CA GLN A 17 -15.13 82.33 -32.01
C GLN A 17 -15.72 82.73 -33.38
N ASP A 18 -16.02 81.74 -34.22
CA ASP A 18 -16.92 81.85 -35.39
C ASP A 18 -18.29 81.19 -35.07
N PRO A 19 -19.43 81.91 -35.14
CA PRO A 19 -20.73 81.46 -34.66
C PRO A 19 -21.60 80.78 -35.74
N SER A 20 -21.07 79.89 -36.58
CA SER A 20 -21.79 79.42 -37.78
C SER A 20 -21.81 77.91 -38.06
N LYS A 21 -21.74 77.03 -37.05
CA LYS A 21 -22.06 75.59 -37.21
C LYS A 21 -22.92 75.05 -36.09
N GLY A 22 -24.20 74.84 -36.37
CA GLY A 22 -25.11 74.10 -35.49
C GLY A 22 -24.69 72.63 -35.43
N TYR A 23 -23.99 72.23 -34.37
CA TYR A 23 -23.78 70.83 -34.05
C TYR A 23 -24.97 70.33 -33.22
N VAL A 24 -25.73 69.37 -33.78
CA VAL A 24 -26.70 68.59 -32.98
C VAL A 24 -25.91 67.51 -32.25
N ASN A 25 -25.68 67.72 -30.96
CA ASN A 25 -25.16 66.67 -30.08
C ASN A 25 -26.27 65.65 -29.81
N ILE A 26 -26.26 64.53 -30.54
CA ILE A 26 -27.09 63.37 -30.18
C ILE A 26 -26.36 62.62 -29.06
N VAL A 27 -26.70 62.96 -27.81
CA VAL A 27 -26.24 62.21 -26.64
C VAL A 27 -27.09 60.95 -26.53
N ILE A 28 -26.57 59.81 -27.02
CA ILE A 28 -27.19 58.51 -26.81
C ILE A 28 -26.87 58.07 -25.37
N ASN A 29 -27.68 58.49 -24.41
CA ASN A 29 -27.57 58.05 -23.02
C ASN A 29 -28.18 56.66 -22.84
N LYS A 30 -27.41 55.63 -23.23
CA LYS A 30 -27.82 54.22 -23.23
C LYS A 30 -28.17 53.67 -21.83
N TYR A 31 -27.91 54.41 -20.75
CA TYR A 31 -28.09 53.96 -19.35
C TYR A 31 -28.79 54.98 -18.43
N GLU A 32 -29.46 55.99 -18.97
CA GLU A 32 -30.12 57.05 -18.15
C GLU A 32 -31.08 56.48 -17.10
N HIS A 33 -31.86 55.46 -17.47
CA HIS A 33 -32.76 54.77 -16.53
C HIS A 33 -32.02 54.02 -15.42
N LEU A 34 -30.81 53.54 -15.68
CA LEU A 34 -29.98 52.79 -14.73
C LEU A 34 -29.31 53.76 -13.74
N VAL A 35 -28.83 54.90 -14.23
CA VAL A 35 -28.29 56.00 -13.41
C VAL A 35 -29.37 56.70 -12.58
N ALA A 36 -30.57 56.89 -13.14
CA ALA A 36 -31.74 57.43 -12.43
C ALA A 36 -32.30 56.47 -11.35
N ALA A 37 -32.13 55.16 -11.54
CA ALA A 37 -32.48 54.16 -10.54
C ALA A 37 -31.44 54.08 -9.40
N LEU A 38 -30.16 54.26 -9.71
CA LEU A 38 -29.05 54.26 -8.75
C LEU A 38 -28.97 55.53 -7.88
N SER A 39 -29.56 56.64 -8.31
CA SER A 39 -29.59 57.92 -7.58
C SER A 39 -30.69 58.02 -6.52
N LYS A 40 -31.59 57.01 -6.43
CA LYS A 40 -32.62 56.93 -5.39
C LYS A 40 -32.22 55.91 -4.31
N PRO A 41 -31.87 56.33 -3.07
CA PRO A 41 -31.30 55.44 -2.06
C PRO A 41 -32.25 54.29 -1.68
N LYS A 42 -33.57 54.53 -1.65
CA LYS A 42 -34.57 53.48 -1.39
C LYS A 42 -34.69 52.45 -2.51
N THR A 43 -34.47 52.85 -3.77
CA THR A 43 -34.54 51.96 -4.93
C THR A 43 -33.27 51.13 -5.04
N LEU A 44 -32.12 51.75 -4.79
CA LEU A 44 -30.82 51.10 -4.76
C LEU A 44 -30.74 50.00 -3.69
N VAL A 45 -31.22 50.26 -2.47
CA VAL A 45 -31.28 49.24 -1.40
C VAL A 45 -32.17 48.06 -1.79
N LYS A 46 -33.34 48.31 -2.41
CA LYS A 46 -34.22 47.24 -2.90
C LYS A 46 -33.54 46.39 -3.97
N THR A 47 -32.84 47.01 -4.91
CA THR A 47 -32.09 46.29 -5.95
C THR A 47 -30.98 45.43 -5.36
N ILE A 48 -30.22 45.94 -4.38
CA ILE A 48 -29.18 45.18 -3.68
C ILE A 48 -29.76 43.97 -2.95
N ILE A 49 -30.88 44.14 -2.24
CA ILE A 49 -31.56 43.04 -1.54
C ILE A 49 -31.98 41.97 -2.54
N VAL A 50 -32.62 42.35 -3.65
CA VAL A 50 -33.06 41.39 -4.68
C VAL A 50 -31.86 40.61 -5.26
N ILE A 51 -30.76 41.29 -5.58
CA ILE A 51 -29.55 40.64 -6.10
C ILE A 51 -28.96 39.69 -5.04
N SER A 52 -28.85 40.12 -3.78
CA SER A 52 -28.39 39.25 -2.68
C SER A 52 -29.25 38.02 -2.51
N THR A 53 -30.58 38.16 -2.56
CA THR A 53 -31.51 37.03 -2.45
C THR A 53 -31.33 36.04 -3.60
N ILE A 54 -31.15 36.53 -4.83
CA ILE A 54 -30.89 35.67 -5.99
C ILE A 54 -29.57 34.91 -5.81
N VAL A 55 -28.48 35.61 -5.45
CA VAL A 55 -27.16 35.00 -5.22
C VAL A 55 -27.23 33.94 -4.11
N MET A 56 -27.91 34.25 -3.01
CA MET A 56 -28.04 33.33 -1.88
C MET A 56 -28.88 32.10 -2.25
N THR A 57 -29.95 32.29 -3.04
CA THR A 57 -30.76 31.17 -3.54
C THR A 57 -29.94 30.24 -4.45
N ILE A 58 -29.13 30.81 -5.34
CA ILE A 58 -28.22 30.04 -6.19
C ILE A 58 -27.21 29.27 -5.33
N PHE A 59 -26.62 29.92 -4.33
CA PHE A 59 -25.62 29.30 -3.45
C PHE A 59 -26.21 28.13 -2.65
N VAL A 60 -27.41 28.32 -2.08
CA VAL A 60 -28.14 27.25 -1.37
C VAL A 60 -28.51 26.12 -2.33
N GLY A 61 -28.96 26.43 -3.55
CA GLY A 61 -29.26 25.45 -4.57
C GLY A 61 -28.04 24.60 -4.94
N ILE A 62 -26.89 25.23 -5.16
CA ILE A 62 -25.61 24.54 -5.44
C ILE A 62 -25.19 23.68 -4.24
N ALA A 63 -25.31 24.19 -3.02
CA ALA A 63 -24.98 23.44 -1.80
C ALA A 63 -25.85 22.18 -1.64
N LEU A 64 -27.16 22.28 -1.91
CA LEU A 64 -28.07 21.13 -1.88
C LEU A 64 -27.72 20.10 -2.96
N ILE A 65 -27.38 20.54 -4.17
CA ILE A 65 -26.93 19.65 -5.24
C ILE A 65 -25.62 18.95 -4.84
N ALA A 66 -24.66 19.68 -4.26
CA ALA A 66 -23.40 19.10 -3.79
C ALA A 66 -23.62 18.07 -2.68
N LEU A 67 -24.52 18.33 -1.72
CA LEU A 67 -24.88 17.37 -0.67
C LEU A 67 -25.55 16.12 -1.24
N MET A 68 -26.48 16.27 -2.18
CA MET A 68 -27.09 15.12 -2.87
C MET A 68 -26.04 14.32 -3.65
N LEU A 69 -25.16 14.98 -4.40
CA LEU A 69 -24.09 14.29 -5.14
C LEU A 69 -23.16 13.53 -4.20
N ARG A 70 -22.80 14.09 -3.04
CA ARG A 70 -22.00 13.39 -2.02
C ARG A 70 -22.71 12.15 -1.46
N GLN A 71 -24.04 12.20 -1.31
CA GLN A 71 -24.81 11.07 -0.82
C GLN A 71 -24.93 9.93 -1.85
N TYR A 72 -25.05 10.25 -3.14
CA TYR A 72 -25.18 9.26 -4.21
C TYR A 72 -23.84 8.75 -4.75
N TYR A 73 -22.80 9.60 -4.72
CA TYR A 73 -21.44 9.29 -5.12
C TYR A 73 -20.51 9.59 -3.94
N PRO A 74 -20.40 8.68 -2.95
CA PRO A 74 -19.31 8.78 -1.99
C PRO A 74 -18.02 8.80 -2.81
N TYR A 75 -17.23 9.87 -2.68
CA TYR A 75 -15.97 10.04 -3.40
C TYR A 75 -14.95 9.05 -2.84
N ASN A 76 -15.13 7.78 -3.14
CA ASN A 76 -14.17 6.74 -2.80
C ASN A 76 -12.96 6.96 -3.69
N SER A 77 -11.87 7.47 -3.13
CA SER A 77 -10.62 7.54 -3.88
C SER A 77 -10.09 6.11 -4.00
N VAL A 78 -10.14 5.56 -5.22
CA VAL A 78 -9.51 4.29 -5.55
C VAL A 78 -8.11 4.58 -6.08
N ARG A 79 -7.11 3.99 -5.45
CA ARG A 79 -5.71 4.10 -5.87
C ARG A 79 -5.06 2.72 -5.83
N SER A 80 -4.10 2.47 -6.71
CA SER A 80 -3.30 1.25 -6.68
C SER A 80 -1.83 1.60 -6.43
N ASN A 81 -1.12 0.78 -5.65
CA ASN A 81 0.31 0.95 -5.46
C ASN A 81 1.10 0.14 -6.52
N LYS A 82 2.44 0.32 -6.53
CA LYS A 82 3.33 -0.36 -7.49
C LYS A 82 3.40 -1.90 -7.31
N TYR A 83 2.91 -2.43 -6.20
CA TYR A 83 2.86 -3.86 -5.89
C TYR A 83 1.48 -4.47 -6.16
N GLY A 84 0.57 -3.72 -6.78
CA GLY A 84 -0.76 -4.19 -7.16
C GLY A 84 -1.81 -4.15 -6.06
N ALA A 85 -1.52 -3.58 -4.88
CA ALA A 85 -2.53 -3.39 -3.84
C ALA A 85 -3.50 -2.28 -4.26
N THR A 86 -4.80 -2.57 -4.24
CA THR A 86 -5.88 -1.63 -4.53
C THR A 86 -6.45 -1.11 -3.23
N ILE A 87 -6.39 0.20 -3.04
CA ILE A 87 -6.79 0.91 -1.83
C ILE A 87 -8.05 1.71 -2.16
N ILE A 88 -9.13 1.40 -1.45
CA ILE A 88 -10.39 2.12 -1.50
C ILE A 88 -10.52 2.87 -0.18
N LYS A 89 -10.48 4.20 -0.26
CA LYS A 89 -10.60 5.07 0.92
C LYS A 89 -12.01 5.66 0.99
N ASP A 90 -12.65 5.47 2.14
CA ASP A 90 -13.84 6.18 2.59
C ASP A 90 -13.46 7.22 3.67
N GLU A 91 -14.42 7.95 4.24
CA GLU A 91 -14.19 9.01 5.24
C GLU A 91 -13.44 8.48 6.48
N ASP A 92 -13.88 7.36 7.05
CA ASP A 92 -13.35 6.82 8.32
C ASP A 92 -12.58 5.50 8.16
N THR A 93 -12.73 4.85 7.00
CA THR A 93 -12.20 3.51 6.76
C THR A 93 -11.44 3.42 5.45
N GLU A 94 -10.38 2.62 5.45
CA GLU A 94 -9.66 2.28 4.23
C GLU A 94 -9.68 0.76 4.06
N ILE A 95 -10.17 0.30 2.90
CA ILE A 95 -10.23 -1.11 2.52
C ILE A 95 -9.17 -1.35 1.45
N ILE A 96 -8.30 -2.32 1.69
CA ILE A 96 -7.17 -2.62 0.84
C ILE A 96 -7.26 -4.06 0.37
N TYR A 97 -7.21 -4.27 -0.94
CA TYR A 97 -7.19 -5.57 -1.59
C TYR A 97 -5.82 -5.82 -2.18
N TRP A 98 -5.23 -6.98 -1.90
CA TRP A 98 -3.94 -7.35 -2.48
C TRP A 98 -3.87 -8.86 -2.73
N LEU A 99 -3.28 -9.24 -3.86
CA LEU A 99 -3.11 -10.65 -4.22
C LEU A 99 -1.70 -11.10 -3.83
N PHE A 100 -1.62 -11.85 -2.73
CA PHE A 100 -0.37 -12.43 -2.23
C PHE A 100 -0.04 -13.73 -2.98
N ASN A 101 1.17 -13.83 -3.53
CA ASN A 101 1.69 -15.06 -4.14
C ASN A 101 2.42 -15.92 -3.10
N SER A 102 1.98 -17.16 -2.91
CA SER A 102 2.55 -18.09 -1.92
C SER A 102 4.02 -18.48 -2.17
N ALA A 103 4.54 -18.22 -3.38
CA ALA A 103 5.93 -18.46 -3.73
C ALA A 103 6.92 -17.39 -3.25
N ASP A 104 6.41 -16.25 -2.78
CA ASP A 104 7.23 -15.13 -2.33
C ASP A 104 7.46 -15.21 -0.80
N LEU A 105 8.73 -15.36 -0.40
CA LEU A 105 9.15 -15.24 0.99
C LEU A 105 9.08 -13.76 1.41
N TRP A 106 8.24 -13.47 2.41
CA TRP A 106 7.99 -12.12 2.92
C TRP A 106 7.70 -11.10 1.82
N ALA A 107 6.68 -11.40 1.02
CA ALA A 107 6.21 -10.56 -0.07
C ALA A 107 5.86 -9.15 0.41
N ASN A 108 6.48 -8.16 -0.24
CA ASN A 108 6.24 -6.75 0.03
C ASN A 108 4.91 -6.30 -0.59
N SER A 109 3.94 -5.96 0.25
CA SER A 109 2.63 -5.49 -0.22
C SER A 109 2.61 -4.02 -0.63
N GLY A 110 3.62 -3.24 -0.20
CA GLY A 110 3.65 -1.78 -0.29
C GLY A 110 2.53 -1.06 0.45
N ILE A 111 1.88 -1.74 1.40
CA ILE A 111 0.84 -1.16 2.25
C ILE A 111 1.51 -0.55 3.47
N GLU A 112 1.50 0.78 3.53
CA GLU A 112 2.07 1.55 4.64
C GLU A 112 1.10 1.66 5.81
N VAL A 113 1.60 1.35 7.00
CA VAL A 113 0.90 1.45 8.28
C VAL A 113 1.66 2.36 9.25
N LYS A 114 0.92 2.99 10.16
CA LYS A 114 1.44 3.86 11.20
C LYS A 114 1.29 3.22 12.57
N GLU A 115 2.22 3.54 13.47
CA GLU A 115 2.07 3.18 14.88
C GLU A 115 0.72 3.69 15.42
N GLY A 116 -0.02 2.80 16.08
CA GLY A 116 -1.36 3.09 16.59
C GLY A 116 -2.51 2.75 15.64
N ASP A 117 -2.23 2.47 14.35
CA ASP A 117 -3.26 1.96 13.42
C ASP A 117 -3.89 0.68 13.99
N ILE A 118 -5.20 0.54 13.80
CA ILE A 118 -5.93 -0.70 14.09
C ILE A 118 -6.41 -1.29 12.76
N ILE A 119 -5.95 -2.49 12.45
CA ILE A 119 -6.29 -3.18 11.21
C ILE A 119 -6.97 -4.53 11.47
N SER A 120 -7.87 -4.90 10.57
CA SER A 120 -8.43 -6.24 10.48
C SER A 120 -8.01 -6.84 9.14
N VAL A 121 -7.49 -8.06 9.15
CA VAL A 121 -6.98 -8.75 7.95
C VAL A 121 -7.81 -9.99 7.72
N ARG A 122 -8.32 -10.14 6.50
CA ARG A 122 -9.01 -11.34 6.01
C ARG A 122 -8.23 -11.93 4.85
N THR A 123 -8.27 -13.25 4.76
CA THR A 123 -7.53 -13.98 3.74
C THR A 123 -8.39 -15.07 3.15
N SER A 124 -8.41 -15.15 1.82
CA SER A 124 -9.12 -16.19 1.08
C SER A 124 -8.27 -16.69 -0.08
N GLY A 125 -8.48 -17.93 -0.50
CA GLY A 125 -7.66 -18.58 -1.52
C GLY A 125 -7.04 -19.87 -1.01
N ALA A 126 -6.14 -20.43 -1.79
CA ALA A 126 -5.41 -21.64 -1.46
C ALA A 126 -4.14 -21.74 -2.31
N PHE A 127 -3.19 -22.54 -1.85
CA PHE A 127 -2.00 -22.87 -2.62
C PHE A 127 -1.62 -24.34 -2.47
N ASN A 128 -0.83 -24.83 -3.41
CA ASN A 128 -0.17 -26.12 -3.32
C ASN A 128 1.29 -25.89 -2.90
N THR A 129 1.76 -26.65 -1.90
CA THR A 129 3.09 -26.47 -1.29
C THR A 129 4.24 -27.04 -2.12
N ALA A 130 3.95 -27.69 -3.26
CA ALA A 130 4.97 -28.34 -4.08
C ALA A 130 4.46 -28.65 -5.50
N ILE A 131 4.84 -27.82 -6.47
CA ILE A 131 4.43 -27.97 -7.88
C ILE A 131 4.87 -29.28 -8.52
N HIS A 132 6.03 -29.82 -8.12
CA HIS A 132 6.56 -31.06 -8.67
C HIS A 132 5.65 -32.24 -8.31
N HIS A 133 5.14 -32.24 -7.07
CA HIS A 133 4.16 -33.21 -6.61
C HIS A 133 2.82 -33.06 -7.31
N LEU A 134 2.35 -31.82 -7.55
CA LEU A 134 1.15 -31.58 -8.36
C LEU A 134 1.30 -32.12 -9.80
N THR A 135 2.51 -32.01 -10.37
CA THR A 135 2.81 -32.53 -11.71
C THR A 135 2.77 -34.06 -11.74
N ASP A 136 3.32 -34.71 -10.72
CA ASP A 136 3.30 -36.17 -10.59
C ASP A 136 1.88 -36.70 -10.33
N ASP A 137 1.10 -35.99 -9.52
CA ASP A 137 -0.32 -36.26 -9.29
C ASP A 137 -1.15 -36.15 -10.58
N ALA A 138 -0.88 -35.13 -11.39
CA ALA A 138 -1.54 -34.93 -12.67
C ALA A 138 -1.21 -36.04 -13.68
N LYS A 139 0.06 -36.48 -13.74
CA LYS A 139 0.47 -37.62 -14.57
C LYS A 139 -0.24 -38.92 -14.16
N ASN A 140 -0.46 -39.09 -12.87
CA ASN A 140 -1.04 -40.31 -12.29
C ASN A 140 -2.57 -40.24 -12.11
N ASN A 141 -3.22 -39.12 -12.50
CA ASN A 141 -4.64 -38.85 -12.27
C ASN A 141 -5.10 -39.08 -10.80
N LYS A 142 -4.21 -38.79 -9.86
CA LYS A 142 -4.44 -38.96 -8.42
C LYS A 142 -3.91 -37.74 -7.68
N PRO A 143 -4.71 -36.69 -7.46
CA PRO A 143 -4.31 -35.58 -6.61
C PRO A 143 -4.17 -36.08 -5.17
N GLN A 144 -2.94 -36.31 -4.73
CA GLN A 144 -2.58 -36.68 -3.37
C GLN A 144 -2.19 -35.45 -2.55
N TYR A 145 -1.62 -34.42 -3.19
CA TYR A 145 -1.11 -33.24 -2.52
C TYR A 145 -2.19 -32.19 -2.29
N ARG A 146 -2.25 -31.74 -1.04
CA ARG A 146 -3.35 -30.94 -0.51
C ARG A 146 -3.17 -29.48 -0.88
N TRP A 147 -4.21 -28.91 -1.49
CA TRP A 147 -4.41 -27.47 -1.45
C TRP A 147 -4.54 -27.03 0.00
N ILE A 148 -3.69 -26.10 0.41
CA ILE A 148 -3.63 -25.54 1.75
C ILE A 148 -4.40 -24.23 1.78
N SER A 149 -5.30 -24.12 2.75
CA SER A 149 -6.10 -22.92 3.00
C SER A 149 -5.33 -21.90 3.87
N PRO A 150 -5.83 -20.68 4.07
CA PRO A 150 -5.11 -19.65 4.82
C PRO A 150 -4.78 -20.04 6.28
N THR A 151 -5.58 -20.91 6.89
CA THR A 151 -5.35 -21.44 8.25
C THR A 151 -4.20 -22.42 8.34
N GLY A 152 -3.58 -22.78 7.21
CA GLY A 152 -2.58 -23.84 7.14
C GLY A 152 -3.23 -25.23 7.10
N GLY A 153 -2.43 -26.24 7.42
CA GLY A 153 -2.92 -27.61 7.48
C GLY A 153 -1.86 -28.58 7.97
N LYS A 154 -2.30 -29.66 8.62
CA LYS A 154 -1.43 -30.72 9.09
C LYS A 154 -0.68 -31.36 7.92
N GLN A 155 0.65 -31.24 7.94
CA GLN A 155 1.56 -32.04 7.12
C GLN A 155 1.54 -33.49 7.60
N SER A 156 1.96 -34.41 6.73
CA SER A 156 2.11 -35.83 7.07
C SER A 156 3.14 -36.06 8.18
N ASP A 157 3.17 -37.25 8.77
CA ASP A 157 4.16 -37.61 9.79
C ASP A 157 5.52 -38.06 9.17
N GLU A 158 5.88 -37.59 7.98
CA GLU A 158 7.13 -38.01 7.30
C GLU A 158 8.36 -37.26 7.83
N THR A 159 9.57 -37.84 7.68
CA THR A 159 10.82 -37.27 8.21
C THR A 159 11.14 -35.87 7.67
N ARG A 160 10.77 -35.56 6.42
CA ARG A 160 10.90 -34.22 5.83
C ARG A 160 9.97 -33.21 6.52
N ASP A 161 8.83 -33.68 7.01
CA ASP A 161 7.88 -32.88 7.79
C ASP A 161 8.44 -32.57 9.20
N LEU A 162 9.38 -33.36 9.74
CA LEU A 162 10.02 -33.05 11.03
C LEU A 162 10.87 -31.76 10.97
N LEU A 163 11.64 -31.57 9.90
CA LEU A 163 12.43 -30.35 9.73
C LEU A 163 11.52 -29.14 9.51
N ARG A 164 10.50 -29.26 8.65
CA ARG A 164 9.46 -28.23 8.46
C ARG A 164 8.78 -27.86 9.77
N ASN A 165 8.48 -28.84 10.60
CA ASN A 165 7.81 -28.61 11.88
C ASN A 165 8.67 -27.82 12.86
N LYS A 166 9.99 -28.02 12.84
CA LYS A 166 10.91 -27.41 13.82
C LYS A 166 11.47 -26.06 13.37
N TYR A 167 11.68 -25.87 12.07
CA TYR A 167 12.52 -24.79 11.54
C TYR A 167 11.76 -23.76 10.70
N ARG A 168 10.44 -23.88 10.57
CA ARG A 168 9.58 -22.84 9.98
C ARG A 168 9.69 -21.51 10.72
N ILE A 169 9.31 -20.42 10.04
CA ILE A 169 9.34 -19.05 10.57
C ILE A 169 8.67 -18.94 11.95
N ALA A 170 7.48 -19.52 12.10
CA ALA A 170 6.73 -19.57 13.35
C ALA A 170 6.56 -21.04 13.82
N PRO A 171 7.52 -21.60 14.57
CA PRO A 171 7.57 -23.02 14.88
C PRO A 171 6.46 -23.49 15.84
N ASN A 172 5.84 -22.58 16.59
CA ASN A 172 4.74 -22.91 17.50
C ASN A 172 3.36 -22.85 16.84
N GLU A 173 3.29 -22.44 15.57
CA GLU A 173 2.05 -22.20 14.84
C GLU A 173 1.80 -23.27 13.78
N GLU A 174 0.61 -23.32 13.21
CA GLU A 174 0.27 -24.30 12.17
C GLU A 174 1.21 -24.17 10.94
N PRO A 175 1.62 -25.28 10.32
CA PRO A 175 2.38 -25.24 9.07
C PRO A 175 1.58 -24.49 8.00
N ASN A 176 2.28 -23.70 7.17
CA ASN A 176 1.72 -23.01 6.01
C ASN A 176 0.63 -21.97 6.32
N VAL A 177 0.36 -21.65 7.59
CA VAL A 177 -0.55 -20.57 7.96
C VAL A 177 -0.02 -19.24 7.43
N ILE A 178 -0.93 -18.31 7.09
CA ILE A 178 -0.54 -16.97 6.65
C ILE A 178 0.01 -16.16 7.82
N LEU A 179 1.21 -15.63 7.61
CA LEU A 179 1.92 -14.75 8.51
C LEU A 179 1.96 -13.33 7.91
N MET A 180 1.99 -12.35 8.80
CA MET A 180 2.20 -10.94 8.47
C MET A 180 3.26 -10.37 9.40
N GLN A 181 4.10 -9.48 8.90
CA GLN A 181 4.97 -8.64 9.73
C GLN A 181 4.92 -7.19 9.27
N VAL A 182 5.22 -6.27 10.20
CA VAL A 182 5.39 -4.85 9.90
C VAL A 182 6.88 -4.55 9.85
N VAL A 183 7.38 -4.12 8.70
CA VAL A 183 8.82 -3.86 8.50
C VAL A 183 9.03 -2.37 8.26
N LYS A 184 9.95 -1.75 8.99
CA LYS A 184 10.35 -0.35 8.75
C LYS A 184 10.76 -0.12 7.30
N GLU A 185 10.42 1.04 6.75
CA GLU A 185 10.67 1.35 5.34
C GLU A 185 12.16 1.23 4.96
N GLU A 186 13.06 1.67 5.84
CA GLU A 186 14.51 1.56 5.68
C GLU A 186 14.97 0.11 5.49
N ILE A 187 14.41 -0.83 6.25
CA ILE A 187 14.74 -2.25 6.18
C ILE A 187 14.04 -2.91 4.98
N SER A 188 12.78 -2.56 4.73
CA SER A 188 11.97 -3.12 3.64
C SER A 188 12.61 -2.94 2.25
N LYS A 189 13.34 -1.83 2.04
CA LYS A 189 14.08 -1.56 0.78
C LYS A 189 15.21 -2.56 0.53
N HIS A 190 15.73 -3.18 1.58
CA HIS A 190 16.85 -4.12 1.52
C HIS A 190 16.42 -5.59 1.70
N LEU A 191 15.16 -5.85 2.08
CA LEU A 191 14.61 -7.20 2.21
C LEU A 191 14.40 -7.88 0.85
N SER A 192 15.49 -8.41 0.29
CA SER A 192 15.49 -9.24 -0.90
C SER A 192 16.11 -10.60 -0.56
N PRO A 193 15.39 -11.72 -0.75
CA PRO A 193 15.94 -13.07 -0.51
C PRO A 193 17.01 -13.46 -1.54
N LEU A 194 17.22 -12.64 -2.58
CA LEU A 194 18.20 -12.87 -3.65
C LEU A 194 19.52 -12.14 -3.42
N ASP A 195 19.62 -11.28 -2.41
CA ASP A 195 20.85 -10.55 -2.08
C ASP A 195 21.51 -11.14 -0.81
N PRO A 196 22.64 -11.86 -0.94
CA PRO A 196 23.28 -12.56 0.18
C PRO A 196 23.70 -11.62 1.33
N ASN A 197 24.10 -10.38 1.01
CA ASN A 197 24.55 -9.44 2.03
C ASN A 197 23.35 -9.01 2.90
N ASN A 198 22.22 -8.72 2.25
CA ASN A 198 20.99 -8.35 2.96
C ASN A 198 20.42 -9.51 3.75
N VAL A 199 20.48 -10.74 3.21
CA VAL A 199 20.07 -11.95 3.93
C VAL A 199 20.83 -12.08 5.25
N LYS A 200 22.15 -11.87 5.23
CA LYS A 200 22.98 -11.97 6.43
C LYS A 200 22.69 -10.87 7.44
N GLU A 201 22.54 -9.63 6.97
CA GLU A 201 22.29 -8.46 7.82
C GLU A 201 20.88 -8.49 8.43
N TYR A 202 19.87 -8.89 7.66
CA TYR A 202 18.45 -8.86 8.04
C TYR A 202 17.87 -10.25 8.30
N ALA A 203 18.72 -11.25 8.59
CA ALA A 203 18.31 -12.63 8.80
C ALA A 203 17.09 -12.82 9.73
N PRO A 204 16.96 -12.07 10.86
CA PRO A 204 15.78 -12.15 11.72
C PRO A 204 14.46 -11.90 10.98
N TYR A 205 14.43 -10.96 10.04
CA TYR A 205 13.25 -10.62 9.26
C TYR A 205 12.87 -11.68 8.22
N PHE A 206 13.77 -12.62 7.93
CA PHE A 206 13.50 -13.77 7.07
C PHE A 206 13.04 -14.99 7.86
N ASP A 207 13.77 -15.37 8.90
CA ASP A 207 13.57 -16.63 9.63
C ASP A 207 12.76 -16.50 10.94
N GLY A 208 12.35 -15.29 11.31
CA GLY A 208 11.53 -15.03 12.49
C GLY A 208 12.26 -15.17 13.83
N ARG A 209 13.57 -15.42 13.82
CA ARG A 209 14.35 -15.64 15.05
C ARG A 209 14.96 -14.34 15.54
N SER A 210 14.72 -14.00 16.81
CA SER A 210 15.32 -12.82 17.43
C SER A 210 16.85 -12.94 17.52
N ARG A 211 17.59 -11.93 17.06
CA ARG A 211 19.07 -11.86 17.16
C ARG A 211 19.51 -10.41 17.35
N SER A 212 20.55 -10.19 18.16
CA SER A 212 21.22 -8.89 18.27
C SER A 212 20.29 -7.70 18.52
N GLY A 213 19.24 -7.88 19.33
CA GLY A 213 18.24 -6.85 19.63
C GLY A 213 17.19 -6.62 18.53
N GLN A 214 17.27 -7.33 17.41
CA GLN A 214 16.25 -7.37 16.38
C GLN A 214 15.32 -8.55 16.63
N SER A 215 14.02 -8.28 16.73
CA SER A 215 12.98 -9.30 16.78
C SER A 215 11.85 -8.82 15.88
N PRO A 216 11.57 -9.49 14.75
CA PRO A 216 10.40 -9.14 13.96
C PRO A 216 9.15 -9.43 14.78
N GLU A 217 8.17 -8.55 14.68
CA GLU A 217 6.84 -8.81 15.21
C GLU A 217 6.04 -9.55 14.12
N ILE A 218 5.75 -10.83 14.38
CA ILE A 218 5.04 -11.70 13.46
C ILE A 218 3.62 -11.92 13.98
N TYR A 219 2.66 -11.64 13.11
CA TYR A 219 1.24 -11.86 13.34
C TYR A 219 0.79 -13.09 12.58
N VAL A 220 0.13 -14.01 13.28
CA VAL A 220 -0.54 -15.16 12.68
C VAL A 220 -1.93 -14.72 12.25
N ILE A 221 -2.16 -14.70 10.94
CA ILE A 221 -3.39 -14.17 10.35
C ILE A 221 -4.42 -15.28 10.13
N GLY A 222 -4.03 -16.38 9.49
CA GLY A 222 -4.98 -17.44 9.14
C GLY A 222 -6.04 -16.94 8.13
N MET A 223 -7.30 -17.29 8.36
CA MET A 223 -8.43 -16.81 7.54
C MET A 223 -8.85 -15.38 7.88
N GLU A 224 -8.84 -15.02 9.16
CA GLU A 224 -9.26 -13.70 9.62
C GLU A 224 -8.62 -13.39 10.98
N LYS A 225 -8.11 -12.17 11.10
CA LYS A 225 -7.60 -11.63 12.35
C LYS A 225 -8.02 -10.18 12.46
N GLU A 226 -8.80 -9.87 13.50
CA GLU A 226 -9.36 -8.55 13.72
C GLU A 226 -8.59 -7.75 14.79
N ASN A 227 -8.71 -6.42 14.72
CA ASN A 227 -8.24 -5.48 15.74
C ASN A 227 -6.74 -5.62 16.07
N ILE A 228 -5.92 -5.86 15.06
CA ILE A 228 -4.47 -5.87 15.17
C ILE A 228 -4.01 -4.42 15.38
N LYS A 229 -3.40 -4.14 16.53
CA LYS A 229 -2.79 -2.84 16.81
C LYS A 229 -1.36 -2.82 16.29
N ILE A 230 -1.03 -1.84 15.46
CA ILE A 230 0.30 -1.66 14.90
C ILE A 230 1.21 -0.95 15.91
N HIS A 231 2.39 -1.53 16.18
CA HIS A 231 3.34 -1.02 17.17
C HIS A 231 4.51 -0.22 16.57
N GLN A 232 4.61 -0.14 15.25
CA GLN A 232 5.62 0.66 14.58
C GLN A 232 5.18 1.10 13.18
N ASP A 233 5.70 2.23 12.73
CA ASP A 233 5.61 2.64 11.34
C ASP A 233 6.32 1.62 10.43
N GLY A 234 5.69 1.29 9.30
CA GLY A 234 6.31 0.39 8.34
C GLY A 234 5.41 -0.06 7.20
N ILE A 235 5.85 -1.10 6.52
CA ILE A 235 5.21 -1.74 5.37
C ILE A 235 4.85 -3.16 5.75
N LEU A 236 3.63 -3.57 5.41
CA LEU A 236 3.15 -4.93 5.64
C LEU A 236 3.81 -5.91 4.67
N HIS A 237 4.40 -6.98 5.21
CA HIS A 237 4.94 -8.10 4.45
C HIS A 237 4.21 -9.38 4.84
N PHE A 238 3.99 -10.27 3.87
CA PHE A 238 3.26 -11.51 4.07
C PHE A 238 4.08 -12.72 3.64
N ALA A 239 3.94 -13.82 4.37
CA ALA A 239 4.58 -15.09 4.04
C ALA A 239 3.65 -16.24 4.41
N VAL A 240 3.83 -17.39 3.76
CA VAL A 240 3.34 -18.67 4.30
C VAL A 240 4.32 -19.16 5.36
N ASN A 241 3.84 -19.81 6.41
CA ASN A 241 4.67 -20.35 7.48
C ASN A 241 5.42 -21.63 7.03
N ASP A 242 6.49 -21.46 6.24
CA ASP A 242 7.47 -22.50 5.88
C ASP A 242 8.90 -22.06 6.29
N ILE A 243 9.93 -22.79 5.88
CA ILE A 243 11.33 -22.52 6.23
C ILE A 243 11.96 -21.46 5.34
N ALA A 244 12.48 -20.40 5.96
CA ALA A 244 13.48 -19.52 5.34
C ALA A 244 14.90 -20.04 5.65
N LEU A 245 15.66 -20.39 4.61
CA LEU A 245 16.97 -21.05 4.71
C LEU A 245 18.11 -20.04 4.92
N THR A 246 18.10 -19.34 6.05
CA THR A 246 19.25 -18.51 6.47
C THR A 246 20.41 -19.39 6.95
N ASP A 247 21.65 -18.87 6.96
CA ASP A 247 22.84 -19.62 7.42
C ASP A 247 22.61 -20.30 8.79
N ALA A 248 22.03 -19.56 9.74
CA ALA A 248 21.74 -20.09 11.07
C ALA A 248 20.68 -21.20 11.08
N ILE A 249 19.72 -21.18 10.15
CA ILE A 249 18.73 -22.24 9.98
C ILE A 249 19.42 -23.48 9.39
N ILE A 250 20.20 -23.29 8.32
CA ILE A 250 20.95 -24.37 7.66
C ILE A 250 21.90 -25.05 8.65
N ASP A 251 22.67 -24.30 9.42
CA ASP A 251 23.58 -24.83 10.44
C ASP A 251 22.83 -25.59 11.53
N SER A 252 21.67 -25.08 11.96
CA SER A 252 20.83 -25.77 12.94
C SER A 252 20.25 -27.08 12.40
N MET A 253 19.92 -27.14 11.10
CA MET A 253 19.43 -28.35 10.44
C MET A 253 20.56 -29.38 10.29
N ARG A 254 21.76 -28.96 9.88
CA ARG A 254 22.96 -29.82 9.81
C ARG A 254 23.30 -30.44 11.16
N GLY A 255 23.30 -29.62 12.23
CA GLY A 255 23.53 -30.12 13.58
C GLY A 255 22.54 -31.21 13.97
N HIS A 256 21.26 -31.00 13.67
CA HIS A 256 20.20 -31.96 13.97
C HIS A 256 20.27 -33.23 13.11
N GLU A 257 20.62 -33.13 11.83
CA GLU A 257 20.88 -34.31 11.00
C GLU A 257 22.04 -35.14 11.55
N ASN A 258 23.10 -34.50 12.02
CA ASN A 258 24.25 -35.19 12.59
C ASN A 258 23.89 -35.90 13.89
N GLU A 259 23.08 -35.27 14.75
CA GLU A 259 22.52 -35.91 15.96
C GLU A 259 21.68 -37.15 15.61
N LEU A 260 20.79 -37.04 14.62
CA LEU A 260 19.97 -38.16 14.14
C LEU A 260 20.81 -39.29 13.52
N LYS A 261 21.89 -38.96 12.80
CA LYS A 261 22.85 -39.93 12.23
C LYS A 261 23.72 -40.62 13.31
N LEU A 262 24.03 -39.93 14.40
CA LEU A 262 24.73 -40.49 15.56
C LEU A 262 23.87 -41.49 16.34
N ASP A 263 22.54 -41.29 16.36
CA ASP A 263 21.58 -42.20 17.00
C ASP A 263 21.21 -43.39 16.10
N SER A 264 21.28 -43.21 14.77
CA SER A 264 21.01 -44.26 13.77
C SER A 264 22.31 -44.89 13.24
N THR A 265 22.91 -45.79 14.03
CA THR A 265 23.91 -46.72 13.48
C THR A 265 23.22 -47.63 12.44
N LYS A 266 23.42 -47.25 11.15
CA LYS A 266 22.94 -47.83 9.88
C LYS A 266 21.86 -46.96 9.22
N ILE A 267 22.24 -46.19 8.20
CA ILE A 267 21.63 -46.22 6.85
C ILE A 267 22.55 -45.47 5.85
N SER A 268 23.00 -46.25 4.87
CA SER A 268 23.35 -45.93 3.47
C SER A 268 23.90 -44.54 3.11
N ASN A 269 25.19 -44.54 2.73
CA ASN A 269 25.81 -43.57 1.83
C ASN A 269 24.99 -43.44 0.53
N ASN A 270 24.56 -42.22 0.20
CA ASN A 270 24.31 -41.84 -1.18
C ASN A 270 24.91 -40.45 -1.41
N ASN A 271 25.86 -40.39 -2.35
CA ASN A 271 26.60 -39.21 -2.81
C ASN A 271 25.70 -38.22 -3.56
N LYS A 272 24.68 -37.65 -2.90
CA LYS A 272 24.14 -36.35 -3.29
C LYS A 272 24.91 -35.32 -2.47
N GLU A 273 25.31 -34.19 -3.06
CA GLU A 273 25.59 -33.00 -2.24
C GLU A 273 24.39 -32.88 -1.26
N PRO A 274 24.62 -32.81 0.06
CA PRO A 274 23.55 -32.56 1.01
C PRO A 274 22.74 -31.38 0.47
N GLU A 275 21.44 -31.54 0.28
CA GLU A 275 20.57 -30.55 -0.36
C GLU A 275 20.74 -29.14 0.28
N LEU A 276 21.04 -29.11 1.58
CA LEU A 276 21.40 -27.93 2.35
C LEU A 276 22.69 -27.23 1.87
N ASP A 277 23.72 -27.99 1.48
CA ASP A 277 24.98 -27.44 0.95
C ASP A 277 24.75 -26.76 -0.41
N TYR A 278 23.85 -27.33 -1.23
CA TYR A 278 23.45 -26.71 -2.49
C TYR A 278 22.71 -25.38 -2.23
N TYR A 279 21.78 -25.34 -1.27
CA TYR A 279 21.04 -24.12 -0.95
C TYR A 279 21.94 -23.02 -0.38
N GLU A 280 22.84 -23.36 0.55
CA GLU A 280 23.78 -22.42 1.14
C GLU A 280 24.71 -21.83 0.06
N LYS A 281 25.34 -22.68 -0.74
CA LYS A 281 26.29 -22.26 -1.79
C LYS A 281 25.66 -21.32 -2.81
N ASN A 282 24.37 -21.48 -3.09
CA ASN A 282 23.63 -20.68 -4.07
C ASN A 282 22.79 -19.56 -3.44
N ASN A 283 22.88 -19.35 -2.11
CA ASN A 283 22.09 -18.36 -1.36
C ASN A 283 20.57 -18.47 -1.59
N LEU A 284 20.05 -19.70 -1.64
CA LEU A 284 18.64 -19.98 -1.94
C LEU A 284 17.78 -19.94 -0.67
N VAL A 285 17.70 -18.77 -0.04
CA VAL A 285 16.96 -18.58 1.23
C VAL A 285 15.47 -18.93 1.09
N ASN A 286 14.90 -18.68 -0.07
CA ASN A 286 13.49 -18.92 -0.38
C ASN A 286 13.25 -20.26 -1.10
N ALA A 287 14.21 -21.20 -1.11
CA ALA A 287 14.08 -22.44 -1.90
C ALA A 287 12.76 -23.19 -1.62
N TRP A 288 12.31 -23.22 -0.37
CA TRP A 288 11.09 -23.90 0.06
C TRP A 288 9.80 -23.10 -0.17
N PHE A 289 9.93 -21.91 -0.76
CA PHE A 289 8.80 -21.12 -1.25
C PHE A 289 8.68 -21.23 -2.77
N THR A 290 9.81 -21.33 -3.49
CA THR A 290 9.83 -21.26 -4.96
C THR A 290 9.03 -22.37 -5.67
N ASP A 291 8.73 -23.47 -4.99
CA ASP A 291 7.91 -24.56 -5.52
C ASP A 291 6.43 -24.46 -5.12
N ASN A 292 6.03 -23.43 -4.37
CA ASN A 292 4.64 -23.14 -4.07
C ASN A 292 3.89 -22.63 -5.31
N VAL A 293 2.63 -23.03 -5.46
CA VAL A 293 1.74 -22.55 -6.52
C VAL A 293 0.38 -22.19 -5.97
N GLY A 294 0.01 -20.93 -6.10
CA GLY A 294 -1.28 -20.41 -5.70
C GLY A 294 -1.16 -19.05 -5.05
N SER A 295 -2.31 -18.44 -4.80
CA SER A 295 -2.39 -17.07 -4.30
C SER A 295 -3.49 -16.94 -3.27
N PHE A 296 -3.32 -15.92 -2.43
CA PHE A 296 -4.31 -15.52 -1.45
C PHE A 296 -4.74 -14.09 -1.72
N LEU A 297 -6.05 -13.85 -1.74
CA LEU A 297 -6.60 -12.50 -1.67
C LEU A 297 -6.57 -12.05 -0.21
N ILE A 298 -5.75 -11.04 0.07
CA ILE A 298 -5.65 -10.35 1.34
C ILE A 298 -6.56 -9.13 1.27
N VAL A 299 -7.48 -9.02 2.25
CA VAL A 299 -8.33 -7.86 2.43
C VAL A 299 -8.01 -7.25 3.79
N ILE A 300 -7.60 -5.98 3.80
CA ILE A 300 -7.26 -5.25 5.02
C ILE A 300 -8.25 -4.13 5.20
N GLU A 301 -8.92 -4.11 6.34
CA GLU A 301 -9.73 -2.99 6.79
C GLU A 301 -8.93 -2.21 7.83
N ARG A 302 -8.64 -0.93 7.55
CA ARG A 302 -7.97 -0.02 8.48
C ARG A 302 -8.94 1.07 8.92
N LYS A 303 -9.10 1.22 10.24
CA LYS A 303 -9.74 2.39 10.84
C LYS A 303 -8.69 3.46 11.06
N ARG A 304 -8.83 4.61 10.42
CA ARG A 304 -7.94 5.75 10.68
C ARG A 304 -8.43 6.48 11.94
N GLN A 305 -7.50 6.79 12.84
CA GLN A 305 -7.74 7.74 13.93
C GLN A 305 -7.58 9.17 13.43
#